data_AF-A0A4R4ZRT7-F1
#
_entry.id   AF-A0A4R4ZRT7-F1
#
_cell.length_a   1.000
_cell.length_b   1.000
_cell.length_c   1.000
_cell.angle_alpha   90.00
_cell.angle_beta   90.00
_cell.angle_gamma   90.00
#
_symmetry.space_group_name_H-M   'P 1'
#
loop_
_entity.id
_entity.type
_entity.pdbx_description
1 polymer ?
#
loop_
_entity_poly.entity_id
_entity_poly.type
_entity_poly.pdbx_seq_one_letter_code
_entity_poly.pdbx_strand_id
1 'polypeptide(L)' 'SNHQRTQALAPWLQHYNTQRPHSALGGKPPITRLTPRS' A
#
# COMPACT_ATOMS: atom_id res chain seq x y z
N SER A 1 -8.89 9.15 -18.61
CA SER A 1 -8.39 8.07 -19.49
C SER A 1 -7.68 6.99 -18.67
N ASN A 2 -7.63 5.74 -19.14
CA ASN A 2 -6.82 4.69 -18.51
C ASN A 2 -5.35 5.09 -18.39
N HIS A 3 -4.84 5.89 -19.33
CA HIS A 3 -3.48 6.43 -19.29
C HIS A 3 -3.16 7.17 -17.99
N GLN A 4 -4.06 8.04 -17.52
CA GLN A 4 -3.87 8.78 -16.26
C GLN A 4 -3.86 7.86 -15.04
N ARG A 5 -4.67 6.78 -15.04
CA ARG A 5 -4.71 5.81 -13.95
C ARG A 5 -3.41 5.01 -13.89
N THR A 6 -2.86 4.63 -15.04
CA THR A 6 -1.57 3.96 -15.13
C THR A 6 -0.44 4.82 -14.58
N GLN A 7 -0.41 6.12 -14.92
CA GLN A 7 0.59 7.04 -14.39
C GLN A 7 0.49 7.21 -12.86
N ALA A 8 -0.73 7.22 -12.31
CA ALA A 8 -0.96 7.32 -10.88
C ALA A 8 -0.73 6.01 -10.09
N LEU A 9 -0.68 4.85 -10.77
CA LEU A 9 -0.69 3.55 -10.11
C LEU A 9 0.56 3.30 -9.26
N ALA A 10 1.74 3.59 -9.81
CA ALA A 10 3.00 3.34 -9.12
C ALA A 10 3.11 4.11 -7.79
N PRO A 11 2.94 5.45 -7.73
CA PRO A 11 2.97 6.17 -6.45
C PRO A 11 1.83 5.75 -5.52
N TRP A 12 0.65 5.40 -6.05
CA TRP A 12 -0.46 4.93 -5.24
C TRP A 12 -0.16 3.60 -4.54
N LEU A 13 0.46 2.64 -5.23
CA LEU A 13 0.83 1.34 -4.64
C LEU A 13 1.82 1.50 -3.50
N GLN A 14 2.80 2.40 -3.62
CA GLN A 14 3.74 2.66 -2.52
C GLN A 14 3.00 3.22 -1.30
N HIS A 15 2.19 4.26 -1.48
CA HIS A 15 1.44 4.86 -0.38
C HIS A 15 0.48 3.84 0.27
N TYR A 16 -0.27 3.08 -0.53
CA TYR A 16 -1.22 2.09 -0.04
C TYR A 16 -0.53 1.00 0.79
N ASN A 17 0.57 0.44 0.30
CA ASN A 17 1.22 -0.68 0.95
C ASN A 17 2.05 -0.25 2.18
N THR A 18 2.58 0.99 2.21
CA THR A 18 3.59 1.39 3.21
C THR A 18 3.10 2.42 4.22
N GLN A 19 2.06 3.20 3.92
CA GLN A 19 1.65 4.36 4.74
C GLN A 19 0.18 4.35 5.11
N ARG A 20 -0.71 3.90 4.21
CA ARG A 20 -2.16 4.01 4.42
C ARG A 20 -2.61 3.13 5.60
N PRO A 21 -3.30 3.67 6.62
CA PRO A 21 -3.80 2.88 7.73
C PRO A 21 -5.02 2.04 7.32
N HIS A 22 -5.11 0.81 7.85
CA HIS A 22 -6.26 -0.08 7.64
C HIS A 22 -6.90 -0.48 8.98
N SER A 23 -8.22 -0.31 9.10
CA SER A 23 -8.98 -0.68 10.31
C SER A 23 -8.83 -2.16 10.66
N ALA A 24 -8.87 -3.05 9.65
CA ALA A 24 -8.65 -4.49 9.83
C ALA A 24 -7.23 -4.84 10.35
N LEU A 25 -6.28 -3.90 10.30
CA LEU A 25 -4.91 -4.06 10.79
C LEU A 25 -4.67 -3.21 12.06
N GLY A 26 -5.73 -2.74 12.73
CA GLY A 26 -5.59 -1.86 13.89
C GLY A 26 -4.98 -0.50 13.55
N GLY A 27 -5.25 0.02 12.37
CA GLY A 27 -4.71 1.31 11.90
C GLY A 27 -3.30 1.22 11.31
N LYS A 28 -2.75 0.02 11.13
CA LYS A 28 -1.42 -0.17 10.54
C LYS A 28 -1.49 -0.32 9.01
N PRO A 29 -0.41 0.01 8.28
CA PRO A 29 -0.33 -0.23 6.84
C PRO A 29 -0.12 -1.71 6.49
N PRO A 30 -0.46 -2.16 5.26
CA PRO A 30 -0.37 -3.56 4.86
C PRO A 30 1.00 -4.20 5.03
N ILE A 31 2.09 -3.43 4.84
CA ILE A 31 3.46 -3.91 5.01
C ILE A 31 3.75 -4.46 6.41
N THR A 32 3.01 -4.04 7.45
CA THR A 32 3.24 -4.53 8.82
C THR A 32 2.86 -5.99 9.02
N ARG A 33 2.24 -6.64 8.03
CA ARG A 33 1.97 -8.09 8.07
C ARG A 33 3.13 -8.95 7.59
N LEU A 34 4.14 -8.35 6.95
CA LEU A 34 5.27 -9.10 6.44
C LEU A 34 6.15 -9.58 7.59
N THR A 35 6.45 -10.88 7.62
CA THR A 35 7.46 -11.45 8.50
C THR A 35 8.81 -11.42 7.80
N PRO A 36 9.93 -11.10 8.51
CA PRO A 36 11.26 -11.28 7.95
C PRO A 36 11.47 -12.73 7.53
N ARG A 37 12.17 -12.94 6.42
CA ARG A 37 12.60 -14.28 6.01
C ARG A 37 13.86 -14.67 6.80
N SER A 38 13.90 -15.91 7.30
CA SER A 38 15.07 -16.53 7.93
C SER A 38 16.21 -16.78 6.95
#